data_AF-A0A354YDZ1-F1
#
_entry.id   AF-A0A354YDZ1-F1
#
_cell.length_a   1.000
_cell.length_b   1.000
_cell.length_c   1.000
_cell.angle_alpha   90.00
_cell.angle_beta   90.00
_cell.angle_gamma   90.00
#
_symmetry.space_group_name_H-M   'P 1'
#
loop_
_entity.id
_entity.type
_entity.pdbx_description
1 polymer ?
#
loop_
_entity_poly.entity_id
_entity_poly.type
_entity_poly.pdbx_seq_one_letter_code
_entity_poly.pdbx_strand_id
1 'polypeptide(L)'
;TLLDPQRGSDIAQSLLNQAEQNGGVWDRWTHLTGATGVMNGDPSPPSLAAIHAFGGRSFDLQRAYASLKRAATVPTEKDLSRKGCPILCVGQRPGLDAWLRLHYMPVGAPGWGTASDTLELVAAEFGLAELAR
;
A
#
# COMPACT_ATOMS: atom_id res chain seq x y z
N THR A 1 -3.79 -12.15 -13.21
CA THR A 1 -3.95 -11.32 -14.41
C THR A 1 -3.61 -12.04 -15.69
N LEU A 2 -2.50 -12.81 -15.77
CA LEU A 2 -2.14 -13.57 -16.98
C LEU A 2 -3.29 -14.38 -17.60
N LEU A 3 -4.13 -15.01 -16.76
CA LEU A 3 -5.28 -15.81 -17.19
C LEU A 3 -6.57 -14.99 -17.41
N ASP A 4 -6.68 -13.83 -16.78
CA ASP A 4 -7.89 -12.99 -16.79
C ASP A 4 -7.49 -11.52 -16.59
N PRO A 5 -7.12 -10.81 -17.67
CA PRO A 5 -6.65 -9.44 -17.59
C PRO A 5 -7.74 -8.45 -17.20
N GLN A 6 -8.99 -8.70 -17.60
CA GLN A 6 -10.13 -7.84 -17.27
C GLN A 6 -10.39 -7.87 -15.77
N ARG A 7 -10.52 -9.07 -15.17
CA ARG A 7 -10.71 -9.17 -13.72
C ARG A 7 -9.56 -8.58 -12.92
N GLY A 8 -8.32 -8.73 -13.41
CA GLY A 8 -7.17 -8.05 -12.80
C GLY A 8 -7.31 -6.52 -12.83
N SER A 9 -7.76 -5.96 -13.95
CA SER A 9 -8.02 -4.52 -14.07
C SER A 9 -9.15 -4.06 -13.15
N ASP A 10 -10.23 -4.83 -13.05
CA ASP A 10 -11.36 -4.53 -12.15
C ASP A 10 -10.93 -4.53 -10.68
N ILE A 11 -10.03 -5.45 -10.28
CA ILE A 11 -9.44 -5.48 -8.94
C ILE A 11 -8.60 -4.22 -8.70
N ALA A 12 -7.73 -3.83 -9.64
CA ALA A 12 -6.91 -2.63 -9.51
C ALA A 12 -7.77 -1.36 -9.39
N GLN A 13 -8.83 -1.24 -10.21
CA GLN A 13 -9.77 -0.13 -10.12
C GLN A 13 -10.52 -0.14 -8.79
N SER A 14 -10.90 -1.32 -8.28
CA SER A 14 -11.58 -1.46 -6.98
C SER A 14 -10.69 -1.02 -5.82
N LEU A 15 -9.40 -1.36 -5.85
CA LEU A 15 -8.44 -0.92 -4.83
C LEU A 15 -8.27 0.62 -4.84
N LEU A 16 -8.18 1.23 -6.02
CA LEU A 16 -8.17 2.69 -6.15
C LEU A 16 -9.43 3.31 -5.54
N ASN A 17 -10.62 2.81 -5.93
CA ASN A 17 -11.88 3.34 -5.44
C ASN A 17 -11.99 3.23 -3.90
N GLN A 18 -11.54 2.12 -3.32
CA GLN A 18 -11.54 1.94 -1.86
C GLN A 18 -10.57 2.89 -1.17
N ALA A 19 -9.36 3.06 -1.71
CA ALA A 19 -8.38 3.98 -1.14
C ALA A 19 -8.94 5.42 -1.11
N GLU A 20 -9.62 5.85 -2.17
CA GLU A 20 -10.24 7.18 -2.24
C GLU A 20 -11.36 7.38 -1.25
N GLN A 21 -12.23 6.38 -1.11
CA GLN A 21 -13.28 6.36 -0.08
C GLN A 21 -12.68 6.37 1.33
N ASN A 22 -11.47 5.84 1.51
CA ASN A 22 -10.71 5.85 2.77
C ASN A 22 -9.75 7.06 2.91
N GLY A 23 -9.94 8.11 2.12
CA GLY A 23 -9.16 9.35 2.22
C GLY A 23 -7.71 9.22 1.73
N GLY A 24 -7.46 8.36 0.75
CA GLY A 24 -6.15 8.11 0.15
C GLY A 24 -5.34 7.00 0.81
N VAL A 25 -5.89 6.31 1.82
CA VAL A 25 -5.23 5.20 2.52
C VAL A 25 -5.55 3.88 1.84
N TRP A 26 -4.53 3.21 1.31
CA TRP A 26 -4.64 1.86 0.77
C TRP A 26 -4.41 0.85 1.90
N ASP A 27 -5.45 0.15 2.35
CA ASP A 27 -5.29 -0.84 3.41
C ASP A 27 -4.60 -2.11 2.89
N ARG A 28 -3.76 -2.74 3.72
CA ARG A 28 -3.07 -3.98 3.34
C ARG A 28 -4.03 -5.14 3.15
N TRP A 29 -5.13 -5.16 3.91
CA TRP A 29 -6.11 -6.24 3.96
C TRP A 29 -7.54 -5.71 4.01
N THR A 30 -8.09 -5.44 2.84
CA THR A 30 -9.48 -5.01 2.72
C THR A 30 -10.44 -6.17 2.89
N HIS A 31 -11.51 -5.99 3.65
CA HIS A 31 -12.63 -6.94 3.70
C HIS A 31 -13.96 -6.22 3.51
N LEU A 32 -14.78 -6.71 2.57
CA LEU A 32 -16.03 -6.10 2.15
C LEU A 32 -15.87 -4.62 1.75
N THR A 33 -16.19 -3.70 2.67
CA THR A 33 -16.23 -2.25 2.43
C THR A 33 -15.14 -1.48 3.17
N GLY A 34 -14.23 -2.15 3.86
CA GLY A 34 -13.32 -1.45 4.76
C GLY A 34 -11.97 -2.09 5.02
N ALA A 35 -11.10 -1.25 5.57
CA ALA A 35 -9.80 -1.63 6.09
C ALA A 35 -9.94 -2.54 7.32
N THR A 36 -9.15 -3.60 7.38
CA THR A 36 -9.05 -4.42 8.60
C THR A 36 -7.85 -4.04 9.45
N GLY A 37 -6.81 -3.43 8.86
CA GLY A 37 -5.58 -3.08 9.57
C GLY A 37 -4.63 -4.25 9.85
N VAL A 38 -5.00 -5.46 9.44
CA VAL A 38 -4.24 -6.70 9.71
C VAL A 38 -2.98 -6.77 8.84
N MET A 39 -1.95 -7.45 9.35
CA MET A 39 -0.61 -7.64 8.77
C MET A 39 0.19 -6.34 8.59
N ASN A 40 1.43 -6.49 8.13
CA ASN A 40 2.40 -5.43 7.87
C ASN A 40 2.51 -5.06 6.37
N GLY A 41 3.43 -4.13 6.10
CA GLY A 41 3.86 -3.78 4.75
C GLY A 41 2.91 -2.86 3.99
N ASP A 42 3.12 -2.80 2.68
CA ASP A 42 2.28 -2.08 1.74
C ASP A 42 2.14 -2.89 0.44
N PRO A 43 1.20 -3.84 0.37
CA PRO A 43 1.08 -4.76 -0.75
C PRO A 43 0.43 -4.14 -1.99
N SER A 44 -0.08 -2.91 -1.90
CA SER A 44 -0.85 -2.29 -2.99
C SER A 44 0.01 -1.91 -4.21
N PRO A 45 1.16 -1.20 -4.07
CA PRO A 45 2.04 -0.93 -5.20
C PRO A 45 2.53 -2.19 -5.95
N PRO A 46 3.05 -3.25 -5.31
CA PRO A 46 3.52 -4.43 -6.03
C PRO A 46 2.37 -5.22 -6.65
N SER A 47 1.18 -5.22 -6.04
CA SER A 47 -0.02 -5.83 -6.63
C SER A 47 -0.45 -5.12 -7.91
N LEU A 48 -0.53 -3.78 -7.90
CA LEU A 48 -0.88 -3.01 -9.09
C LEU A 48 0.21 -3.12 -10.16
N ALA A 49 1.49 -3.11 -9.78
CA ALA A 49 2.61 -3.34 -10.71
C ALA A 49 2.50 -4.70 -11.40
N ALA A 50 2.23 -5.77 -10.65
CA ALA A 50 2.04 -7.10 -11.20
C ALA A 50 0.80 -7.17 -12.12
N ILE A 51 -0.33 -6.60 -11.70
CA ILE A 51 -1.54 -6.54 -12.54
C ILE A 51 -1.23 -5.85 -13.87
N HIS A 52 -0.59 -4.69 -13.80
CA HIS A 52 -0.19 -3.91 -14.96
C HIS A 52 0.74 -4.73 -15.86
N ALA A 53 1.85 -5.27 -15.32
CA ALA A 53 2.83 -6.05 -16.06
C ALA A 53 2.22 -7.27 -16.77
N PHE A 54 1.27 -7.96 -16.14
CA PHE A 54 0.63 -9.16 -16.68
C PHE A 54 -0.67 -8.89 -17.45
N GLY A 55 -0.85 -7.69 -17.99
CA GLY A 55 -1.85 -7.39 -19.02
C GLY A 55 -3.14 -6.71 -18.53
N GLY A 56 -3.31 -6.53 -17.23
CA GLY A 56 -4.44 -5.77 -16.70
C GLY A 56 -4.19 -4.27 -16.89
N ARG A 57 -4.76 -3.67 -17.93
CA ARG A 57 -4.52 -2.26 -18.30
C ARG A 57 -5.78 -1.39 -18.25
N SER A 58 -6.95 -1.98 -18.01
CA SER A 58 -8.25 -1.28 -18.05
C SER A 58 -8.63 -0.66 -16.70
N PHE A 59 -7.73 0.13 -16.12
CA PHE A 59 -7.96 0.87 -14.88
C PHE A 59 -7.25 2.22 -14.95
N ASP A 60 -7.64 3.17 -14.10
CA ASP A 60 -7.01 4.50 -14.04
C ASP A 60 -5.63 4.44 -13.39
N LEU A 61 -4.63 4.01 -14.16
CA LEU A 61 -3.26 3.83 -13.71
C LEU A 61 -2.64 5.14 -13.22
N GLN A 62 -2.86 6.25 -13.94
CA GLN A 62 -2.25 7.52 -13.59
C GLN A 62 -2.74 8.01 -12.23
N ARG A 63 -4.05 7.90 -11.99
CA ARG A 63 -4.65 8.25 -10.70
C ARG A 63 -4.25 7.29 -9.59
N ALA A 64 -4.19 5.98 -9.88
CA ALA A 64 -3.69 4.98 -8.94
C ALA A 64 -2.25 5.27 -8.53
N TYR A 65 -1.36 5.52 -9.48
CA TYR A 65 0.03 5.87 -9.22
C TYR A 65 0.16 7.15 -8.39
N ALA A 66 -0.57 8.21 -8.74
CA ALA A 66 -0.55 9.47 -8.00
C ALA A 66 -0.99 9.28 -6.54
N SER A 67 -2.05 8.48 -6.32
CA SER A 67 -2.56 8.15 -4.99
C SER A 67 -1.56 7.33 -4.18
N LEU A 68 -1.03 6.23 -4.74
CA LEU A 68 -0.01 5.39 -4.10
C LEU A 68 1.26 6.17 -3.75
N LYS A 69 1.75 6.99 -4.69
CA LYS A 69 2.94 7.82 -4.48
C LYS A 69 2.73 8.80 -3.32
N ARG A 70 1.57 9.44 -3.25
CA ARG A 70 1.24 10.35 -2.14
C ARG A 70 1.24 9.60 -0.81
N ALA A 71 0.57 8.44 -0.75
CA ALA A 71 0.51 7.65 0.47
C ALA A 71 1.88 7.09 0.91
N ALA A 72 2.78 6.83 -0.05
CA ALA A 72 4.14 6.38 0.21
C ALA A 72 5.11 7.49 0.64
N THR A 73 4.76 8.78 0.45
CA THR A 73 5.72 9.90 0.62
C THR A 73 5.25 11.02 1.54
N VAL A 74 3.95 11.05 1.87
CA VAL A 74 3.37 12.10 2.73
C VAL A 74 2.75 11.44 3.96
N PRO A 75 3.43 11.48 5.12
CA PRO A 75 2.89 10.95 6.37
C PRO A 75 1.52 11.57 6.71
N THR A 76 0.59 10.71 7.10
CA THR A 76 -0.72 11.13 7.64
C THR A 76 -0.77 10.91 9.14
N GLU A 77 -1.76 11.51 9.83
CA GLU A 77 -2.01 11.24 11.25
C GLU A 77 -2.24 9.75 11.53
N LYS A 78 -2.79 8.99 10.57
CA LYS A 78 -3.00 7.54 10.69
C LYS A 78 -1.68 6.78 10.67
N ASP A 79 -0.72 7.19 9.84
CA ASP A 79 0.62 6.56 9.77
C ASP A 79 1.45 6.85 11.03
N LEU A 80 1.24 8.01 11.65
CA LEU A 80 1.90 8.40 12.91
C LEU A 80 1.20 7.82 14.16
N SER A 81 -0.01 7.28 14.00
CA SER A 81 -0.79 6.73 15.10
C SER A 81 -0.31 5.33 15.49
N ARG A 82 -0.34 5.05 16.80
CA ARG A 82 -0.18 3.68 17.34
C ARG A 82 -1.51 2.98 17.58
N LYS A 83 -2.63 3.59 17.20
CA LYS A 83 -3.96 3.01 17.43
C LYS A 83 -4.07 1.67 16.69
N GLY A 84 -4.39 0.62 17.44
CA GLY A 84 -4.53 -0.75 16.92
C GLY A 84 -3.20 -1.48 16.71
N CYS A 85 -2.06 -0.79 16.70
CA CYS A 85 -0.75 -1.42 16.55
C CYS A 85 -0.38 -2.31 17.75
N PRO A 86 0.38 -3.40 17.54
CA PRO A 86 1.00 -3.79 16.27
C PRO A 86 0.05 -4.50 15.29
N ILE A 87 -1.11 -4.98 15.74
CA ILE A 87 -1.93 -5.94 14.96
C ILE A 87 -2.85 -5.29 13.93
N LEU A 88 -3.50 -4.18 14.30
CA LEU A 88 -4.56 -3.50 13.55
C LEU A 88 -4.20 -2.03 13.28
N CYS A 89 -2.96 -1.78 12.84
CA CYS A 89 -2.50 -0.42 12.60
C CYS A 89 -3.39 0.29 11.56
N VAL A 90 -3.80 1.53 11.85
CA VAL A 90 -4.78 2.27 11.03
C VAL A 90 -4.18 2.96 9.80
N GLY A 91 -2.86 3.21 9.79
CA GLY A 91 -2.14 3.77 8.64
C GLY A 91 -1.88 2.74 7.54
N GLN A 92 -1.62 3.23 6.32
CA GLN A 92 -1.14 2.37 5.23
C GLN A 92 0.28 1.90 5.54
N ARG A 93 1.15 2.85 5.94
CA ARG A 93 2.54 2.59 6.33
C ARG A 93 2.77 3.13 7.74
N PRO A 94 2.43 2.35 8.78
CA PRO A 94 2.67 2.78 10.16
C PRO A 94 4.14 3.13 10.35
N GLY A 95 4.45 4.33 10.85
CA GLY A 95 5.83 4.79 11.02
C GLY A 95 6.50 5.29 9.74
N LEU A 96 5.70 5.75 8.77
CA LEU A 96 6.21 6.28 7.50
C LEU A 96 7.25 7.39 7.68
N ASP A 97 7.13 8.23 8.71
CA ASP A 97 8.13 9.27 9.04
C ASP A 97 9.50 8.66 9.37
N ALA A 98 9.53 7.57 10.13
CA ALA A 98 10.75 6.84 10.45
C ALA A 98 11.33 6.19 9.19
N TRP A 99 10.50 5.56 8.36
CA TRP A 99 10.90 5.00 7.07
C TRP A 99 11.54 6.04 6.16
N LEU A 100 10.90 7.19 5.98
CA LEU A 100 11.39 8.26 5.10
C LEU A 100 12.70 8.87 5.60
N ARG A 101 12.92 8.90 6.93
CA ARG A 101 14.14 9.44 7.54
C ARG A 101 15.30 8.44 7.55
N LEU A 102 15.02 7.17 7.83
CA LEU A 102 16.03 6.16 8.14
C LEU A 102 16.24 5.13 7.03
N HIS A 103 15.27 4.99 6.12
CA HIS A 103 15.24 3.97 5.06
C HIS A 103 15.22 2.52 5.58
N TYR A 104 14.79 2.34 6.83
CA TYR A 104 14.42 1.06 7.43
C TYR A 104 13.44 1.31 8.57
N MET A 105 12.76 0.26 9.02
CA MET A 105 11.85 0.32 10.17
C MET A 105 12.61 -0.01 11.46
N PRO A 106 12.82 0.96 12.36
CA PRO A 106 13.62 0.74 13.57
C PRO A 106 12.84 -0.01 14.65
N VAL A 107 13.57 -0.62 15.60
CA VAL A 107 12.98 -1.20 16.82
C VAL A 107 12.10 -0.16 17.52
N GLY A 108 10.87 -0.56 17.82
CA GLY A 108 9.87 0.30 18.44
C GLY A 108 9.02 1.12 17.47
N ALA A 109 9.26 1.05 16.15
CA ALA A 109 8.33 1.57 15.14
C ALA A 109 6.98 0.84 15.23
N PRO A 110 5.86 1.51 14.91
CA PRO A 110 4.57 0.84 14.79
C PRO A 110 4.58 -0.13 13.59
N GLY A 111 3.92 -1.28 13.74
CA GLY A 111 3.94 -2.37 12.75
C GLY A 111 4.06 -3.74 13.41
N TRP A 112 4.05 -4.81 12.62
CA TRP A 112 4.12 -6.19 13.14
C TRP A 112 5.55 -6.63 13.45
N GLY A 113 6.54 -6.12 12.73
CA GLY A 113 7.92 -6.60 12.86
C GLY A 113 8.90 -5.80 12.02
N THR A 114 9.90 -5.20 12.65
CA THR A 114 10.84 -4.27 12.01
C THR A 114 11.52 -4.81 10.75
N ALA A 115 12.00 -6.04 10.78
CA ALA A 115 12.67 -6.66 9.64
C ALA A 115 11.69 -6.97 8.50
N SER A 116 10.52 -7.53 8.81
CA SER A 116 9.51 -7.84 7.79
C SER A 116 8.90 -6.58 7.21
N ASP A 117 8.55 -5.59 8.05
CA ASP A 117 8.10 -4.26 7.62
C ASP A 117 9.12 -3.61 6.67
N THR A 118 10.41 -3.62 7.01
CA THR A 118 11.47 -3.08 6.15
C THR A 118 11.48 -3.75 4.79
N LEU A 119 11.53 -5.09 4.75
CA LEU A 119 11.62 -5.85 3.50
C LEU A 119 10.36 -5.70 2.63
N GLU A 120 9.18 -5.67 3.25
CA GLU A 120 7.92 -5.48 2.52
C GLU A 120 7.77 -4.05 1.99
N LEU A 121 8.22 -3.03 2.73
CA LEU A 121 8.26 -1.65 2.22
C LEU A 121 9.26 -1.50 1.07
N VAL A 122 10.42 -2.17 1.10
CA VAL A 122 11.32 -2.22 -0.06
C VAL A 122 10.64 -2.83 -1.28
N ALA A 123 9.90 -3.93 -1.12
CA ALA A 123 9.12 -4.51 -2.22
C ALA A 123 8.03 -3.54 -2.72
N ALA A 124 7.44 -2.76 -1.82
CA ALA A 124 6.46 -1.73 -2.16
C ALA A 124 7.07 -0.58 -2.97
N GLU A 125 8.26 -0.09 -2.58
CA GLU A 125 9.01 0.90 -3.35
C GLU A 125 9.36 0.39 -4.76
N PHE A 126 9.77 -0.87 -4.87
CA PHE A 126 10.04 -1.48 -6.17
C PHE A 126 8.78 -1.51 -7.05
N GLY A 127 7.64 -1.97 -6.52
CA GLY A 127 6.36 -1.96 -7.24
C GLY A 127 5.96 -0.55 -7.68
N LEU A 128 6.12 0.44 -6.82
CA LEU A 128 5.85 1.85 -7.15
C LEU A 128 6.78 2.39 -8.24
N ALA A 129 8.06 2.01 -8.21
CA ALA A 129 9.04 2.39 -9.23
C ALA A 129 8.73 1.75 -10.60
N GLU A 130 8.26 0.51 -10.64
CA GLU A 130 7.82 -0.15 -11.89
C GLU A 130 6.61 0.55 -12.51
N LEU A 131 5.68 1.05 -11.69
CA LEU A 131 4.52 1.83 -12.16
C LEU A 131 4.88 3.24 -12.66
N ALA A 132 6.06 3.76 -12.29
CA ALA A 132 6.52 5.10 -12.65
C ALA A 132 7.20 5.18 -14.04
N ARG A 133 7.42 4.02 -14.70
CA ARG A 133 8.14 3.91 -15.97
C ARG A 133 7.32 4.32 -17.18
#